data_AF-A0A9Q9C801-F1
#
_entry.id   AF-A0A9Q9C801-F1
#
_cell.length_a   1.000
_cell.length_b   1.000
_cell.length_c   1.000
_cell.angle_alpha   90.00
_cell.angle_beta   90.00
_cell.angle_gamma   90.00
#
_symmetry.space_group_name_H-M   'P 1'
#
loop_
_entity.id
_entity.type
_entity.pdbx_description
1 polymer ?
#
loop_
_entity_poly.entity_id
_entity_poly.type
_entity_poly.pdbx_seq_one_letter_code
_entity_poly.pdbx_strand_id
1 'polypeptide(L)'
;MSENEALAGEFVRILMDNHRKSVPTRKQNVRAQLKVGVKEIGALVEFSRGYLQKLGLELVGVGREGTSDPITAEKYFIRRLEPSNETTEILSEESRRLILVLTFVILERKSIEVPRLWFFIQRTGVFESEDDFTEFLGQVKRQGYLSIAKVEEGHVVTPGWRYYCDFHSFDPKGYFQSNAH
;
A
#
# COMPACT_ATOMS: atom_id res chain seq x y z
N MET A 1 9.10 -11.22 1.13
CA MET A 1 8.79 -9.78 0.94
C MET A 1 10.09 -9.01 1.13
N SER A 2 10.43 -8.05 0.25
CA SER A 2 11.58 -7.19 0.54
C SER A 2 11.13 -6.12 1.54
N GLU A 3 11.90 -5.93 2.61
CA GLU A 3 11.70 -4.87 3.61
C GLU A 3 11.51 -3.48 2.95
N ASN A 4 12.14 -3.29 1.79
CA ASN A 4 12.07 -2.11 0.96
C ASN A 4 10.64 -1.77 0.47
N GLU A 5 9.80 -2.76 0.20
CA GLU A 5 8.43 -2.52 -0.29
C GLU A 5 7.51 -1.96 0.81
N ALA A 6 7.62 -2.49 2.03
CA ALA A 6 6.87 -1.99 3.18
C ALA A 6 7.31 -0.56 3.53
N LEU A 7 8.62 -0.30 3.58
CA LEU A 7 9.16 1.04 3.84
C LEU A 7 8.71 2.07 2.81
N ALA A 8 8.63 1.67 1.54
CA ALA A 8 8.17 2.54 0.47
C ALA A 8 6.68 2.88 0.59
N GLY A 9 5.84 1.89 0.91
CA GLY A 9 4.42 2.15 1.19
C GLY A 9 4.23 3.10 2.37
N GLU A 10 4.96 2.91 3.47
CA GLU A 10 4.93 3.84 4.62
C GLU A 10 5.44 5.24 4.25
N PHE A 11 6.47 5.35 3.42
CA PHE A 11 6.96 6.64 2.95
C PHE A 11 5.92 7.37 2.10
N VAL A 12 5.29 6.66 1.15
CA VAL A 12 4.18 7.19 0.34
C VAL A 12 3.03 7.66 1.22
N ARG A 13 2.65 6.88 2.24
CA ARG A 13 1.63 7.28 3.22
C ARG A 13 1.98 8.59 3.93
N ILE A 14 3.21 8.71 4.45
CA ILE A 14 3.67 9.94 5.13
C ILE A 14 3.57 11.15 4.19
N LEU A 15 3.96 10.98 2.91
CA LEU A 15 3.83 12.03 1.91
C LEU A 15 2.38 12.44 1.69
N MET A 16 1.46 11.48 1.56
CA MET A 16 0.03 11.72 1.37
C MET A 16 -0.61 12.40 2.59
N ASP A 17 -0.28 11.97 3.81
CA ASP A 17 -0.80 12.55 5.04
C ASP A 17 -0.36 14.00 5.24
N ASN A 18 0.89 14.31 4.91
CA ASN A 18 1.40 15.68 4.96
C ASN A 18 0.81 16.55 3.85
N HIS A 19 0.62 15.99 2.65
CA HIS A 19 -0.05 16.69 1.55
C HIS A 19 -1.50 17.05 1.87
N ARG A 20 -2.27 16.13 2.49
CA ARG A 20 -3.64 16.39 2.98
C ARG A 20 -3.69 17.56 3.98
N LYS A 21 -2.63 17.72 4.77
CA LYS A 21 -2.45 18.83 5.72
C LYS A 21 -1.82 20.09 5.09
N SER A 22 -1.56 20.06 3.77
CA SER A 22 -0.86 21.12 3.04
C SER A 22 0.50 21.49 3.63
N VAL A 23 1.23 20.52 4.22
CA VAL A 23 2.56 20.74 4.79
C VAL A 23 3.62 19.95 4.01
N PRO A 24 4.84 20.49 3.84
CA PRO A 24 5.93 19.75 3.21
C PRO A 24 6.46 18.67 4.14
N THR A 25 6.79 17.52 3.56
CA THR A 25 7.42 16.41 4.28
C THR A 25 8.91 16.67 4.41
N ARG A 26 9.46 16.71 5.63
CA ARG A 26 10.91 16.92 5.83
C ARG A 26 11.67 15.60 5.75
N LYS A 27 12.75 15.54 4.97
CA LYS A 27 13.63 14.36 4.81
C LYS A 27 14.10 13.81 6.17
N GLN A 28 14.54 14.69 7.07
CA GLN A 28 14.97 14.31 8.42
C GLN A 28 13.86 13.64 9.24
N ASN A 29 12.62 14.13 9.14
CA ASN A 29 11.49 13.56 9.88
C ASN A 29 11.14 12.17 9.37
N VAL A 30 11.15 11.97 8.05
CA VAL A 30 10.93 10.65 7.45
C VAL A 30 11.99 9.66 7.90
N ARG A 31 13.26 10.06 7.86
CA ARG A 31 14.37 9.22 8.33
C ARG A 31 14.19 8.80 9.79
N ALA A 32 13.79 9.73 10.66
CA ALA A 32 13.54 9.44 12.06
C ALA A 32 12.34 8.49 12.26
N GLN A 33 11.24 8.71 11.53
CA GLN A 33 10.03 7.89 11.64
C GLN A 33 10.22 6.47 11.11
N LEU A 34 10.86 6.34 9.94
CA LEU A 34 11.10 5.06 9.27
C LEU A 34 12.39 4.37 9.72
N LYS A 35 13.18 5.04 10.58
CA LYS A 35 14.47 4.56 11.09
C LYS A 35 15.48 4.20 10.00
N VAL A 36 15.48 4.95 8.89
CA VAL A 36 16.38 4.73 7.75
C VAL A 36 17.59 5.67 7.75
N GLY A 37 18.72 5.14 7.29
CA GLY A 37 19.99 5.84 7.14
C GLY A 37 19.99 6.90 6.04
N VAL A 38 21.06 7.70 6.00
CA VAL A 38 21.25 8.77 4.97
C VAL A 38 21.35 8.19 3.56
N LYS A 39 21.99 7.03 3.41
CA LYS A 39 22.15 6.39 2.09
C LYS A 39 20.85 5.73 1.63
N GLU A 40 20.12 5.14 2.56
CA GLU A 40 18.89 4.41 2.32
C GLU A 40 17.73 5.33 1.91
N ILE A 41 17.68 6.57 2.42
CA ILE A 41 16.61 7.51 2.05
C ILE A 41 16.61 7.84 0.56
N GLY A 42 17.79 7.91 -0.08
CA GLY A 42 17.88 8.16 -1.53
C GLY A 42 17.29 7.02 -2.34
N ALA A 43 17.63 5.77 -1.96
CA ALA A 43 17.04 4.58 -2.56
C ALA A 43 15.53 4.50 -2.33
N LEU A 44 15.07 4.84 -1.12
CA LEU A 44 13.64 4.87 -0.78
C LEU A 44 12.87 5.90 -1.62
N VAL A 45 13.44 7.10 -1.80
CA VAL A 45 12.88 8.15 -2.65
C VAL A 45 12.72 7.66 -4.07
N GLU A 46 13.78 7.12 -4.67
CA GLU A 46 13.75 6.60 -6.05
C GLU A 46 12.75 5.47 -6.21
N PHE A 47 12.79 4.49 -5.30
CA PHE A 47 11.90 3.33 -5.35
C PHE A 47 10.42 3.74 -5.22
N SER A 48 10.12 4.75 -4.40
CA SER A 48 8.76 5.20 -4.16
C SER A 48 8.18 6.08 -5.28
N ARG A 49 9.01 6.66 -6.17
CA ARG A 49 8.52 7.41 -7.33
C ARG A 49 7.59 6.56 -8.20
N GLY A 50 7.97 5.30 -8.44
CA GLY A 50 7.17 4.37 -9.24
C GLY A 50 5.78 4.09 -8.63
N TYR A 51 5.67 4.06 -7.29
CA TYR A 51 4.39 3.89 -6.61
C TYR A 51 3.53 5.15 -6.66
N LEU A 52 4.13 6.33 -6.47
CA LEU A 52 3.42 7.60 -6.62
C LEU A 52 2.88 7.78 -8.04
N GLN A 53 3.66 7.44 -9.06
CA GLN A 53 3.21 7.49 -10.46
C GLN A 53 2.00 6.58 -10.71
N LYS A 54 1.98 5.37 -10.13
CA LYS A 54 0.81 4.48 -10.19
C LYS A 54 -0.44 5.05 -9.51
N LEU A 55 -0.27 6.01 -8.60
CA LEU A 55 -1.35 6.76 -7.97
C LEU A 55 -1.69 8.07 -8.71
N GLY A 56 -1.07 8.34 -9.86
CA GLY A 56 -1.22 9.61 -10.58
C GLY A 56 -0.54 10.80 -9.89
N LEU A 57 0.45 10.54 -9.04
CA LEU A 57 1.16 11.53 -8.23
C LEU A 57 2.64 11.64 -8.64
N GLU A 58 3.19 12.82 -8.44
CA GLU A 58 4.59 13.14 -8.64
C GLU A 58 5.24 13.58 -7.33
N LEU A 59 6.42 13.04 -7.03
CA LEU A 59 7.26 13.51 -5.93
C LEU A 59 8.16 14.65 -6.41
N VAL A 60 8.10 15.80 -5.73
CA VAL A 60 8.97 16.94 -6.00
C VAL A 60 9.76 17.33 -4.74
N GLY A 61 11.03 17.68 -4.93
CA GLY A 61 11.83 18.33 -3.90
C GLY A 61 11.46 19.81 -3.78
N VAL A 62 11.56 20.36 -2.58
CA VAL A 62 11.30 21.79 -2.33
C VAL A 62 12.57 22.46 -1.80
N GLY A 63 13.14 23.34 -2.62
CA GLY A 63 14.28 24.19 -2.32
C GLY A 63 13.90 25.65 -2.04
N ARG A 64 14.90 26.53 -1.90
CA ARG A 64 14.68 27.98 -1.71
C ARG A 64 14.12 28.67 -2.95
N GLU A 65 14.50 28.19 -4.13
CA GLU A 65 14.13 28.78 -5.42
C GLU A 65 12.96 28.05 -6.10
N GLY A 66 12.26 27.17 -5.38
CA GLY A 66 11.12 26.41 -5.90
C GLY A 66 11.36 24.90 -5.91
N THR A 67 10.94 24.23 -6.97
CA THR A 67 11.05 22.77 -7.08
C THR A 67 12.49 22.34 -7.40
N SER A 68 12.96 21.29 -6.73
CA SER A 68 14.29 20.70 -6.94
C SER A 68 14.20 19.19 -7.02
N ASP A 69 15.31 18.52 -7.33
CA ASP A 69 15.39 17.06 -7.32
C ASP A 69 15.08 16.47 -5.92
N PRO A 70 14.08 15.58 -5.79
CA PRO A 70 13.79 14.87 -4.54
C PRO A 70 14.99 14.16 -3.90
N ILE A 71 15.97 13.69 -4.67
CA ILE A 71 17.13 12.99 -4.07
C ILE A 71 17.92 13.96 -3.19
N THR A 72 18.18 15.17 -3.69
CA THR A 72 19.03 16.16 -3.02
C THR A 72 18.24 17.09 -2.08
N ALA A 73 16.93 17.23 -2.24
CA ALA A 73 16.10 18.14 -1.45
C ALA A 73 15.96 17.75 0.03
N GLU A 74 15.87 18.73 0.93
CA GLU A 74 15.60 18.50 2.36
C GLU A 74 14.10 18.41 2.69
N LYS A 75 13.25 18.83 1.76
CA LYS A 75 11.80 18.81 1.88
C LYS A 75 11.18 18.23 0.62
N TYR A 76 10.07 17.54 0.79
CA TYR A 76 9.30 16.91 -0.26
C TYR A 76 7.89 17.47 -0.28
N PHE A 77 7.33 17.50 -1.48
CA PHE A 77 5.91 17.69 -1.71
C PHE A 77 5.46 16.69 -2.76
N ILE A 78 4.16 16.37 -2.77
CA ILE A 78 3.55 15.61 -3.86
C ILE A 78 2.57 16.51 -4.60
N ARG A 79 2.47 16.33 -5.91
CA ARG A 79 1.48 16.99 -6.77
C ARG A 79 0.85 15.97 -7.71
N ARG A 80 -0.32 16.28 -8.25
CA ARG A 80 -0.96 15.44 -9.27
C ARG A 80 -0.21 15.58 -10.60
N LEU A 81 0.03 14.45 -11.28
CA LEU A 81 0.61 14.42 -12.62
C LEU A 81 -0.39 14.95 -13.66
N GLU A 82 -1.66 14.60 -13.49
CA GLU A 82 -2.77 15.11 -14.30
C GLU A 82 -3.94 15.48 -13.39
N PRO A 83 -4.78 16.47 -13.76
CA PRO A 83 -6.05 16.71 -13.09
C PRO A 83 -6.98 15.52 -13.35
N SER A 84 -7.02 14.53 -12.45
CA SER A 84 -8.03 13.47 -12.54
C SER A 84 -9.34 13.94 -11.91
N ASN A 85 -10.41 13.85 -12.70
CA ASN A 85 -11.80 13.95 -12.25
C ASN A 85 -12.35 12.59 -11.77
N GLU A 86 -11.54 11.53 -11.85
CA GLU A 86 -11.96 10.19 -11.46
C GLU A 86 -11.76 9.97 -9.96
N THR A 87 -12.83 10.19 -9.21
CA THR A 87 -13.10 9.40 -8.01
C THR A 87 -13.45 7.99 -8.48
N THR A 88 -12.47 7.09 -8.51
CA THR A 88 -12.79 5.66 -8.62
C THR A 88 -13.48 5.28 -7.32
N GLU A 89 -14.81 5.37 -7.29
CA GLU A 89 -15.62 4.75 -6.25
C GLU A 89 -15.33 3.25 -6.33
N ILE A 90 -14.54 2.74 -5.39
CA ILE A 90 -14.41 1.31 -5.21
C ILE A 90 -15.81 0.84 -4.80
N LEU A 91 -16.46 0.04 -5.65
CA LEU A 91 -17.75 -0.56 -5.35
C LEU A 91 -17.67 -1.21 -3.96
N SER A 92 -18.72 -1.02 -3.14
CA SER A 92 -18.74 -1.49 -1.75
C SER A 92 -18.40 -2.98 -1.61
N GLU A 93 -18.76 -3.78 -2.61
CA GLU A 93 -18.48 -5.22 -2.70
C GLU A 93 -17.00 -5.54 -2.88
N GLU A 94 -16.27 -4.85 -3.76
CA GLU A 94 -14.83 -5.05 -3.94
C GLU A 94 -14.05 -4.66 -2.68
N SER A 95 -14.48 -3.58 -2.02
CA SER A 95 -13.93 -3.17 -0.73
C SER A 95 -14.12 -4.25 0.33
N ARG A 96 -15.32 -4.86 0.40
CA ARG A 96 -15.62 -5.97 1.32
C ARG A 96 -14.74 -7.19 1.04
N ARG A 97 -14.61 -7.59 -0.23
CA ARG A 97 -13.72 -8.68 -0.66
C ARG A 97 -12.27 -8.42 -0.25
N LEU A 98 -11.77 -7.20 -0.47
CA LEU A 98 -10.41 -6.81 -0.10
C LEU A 98 -10.19 -6.86 1.41
N ILE A 99 -11.10 -6.27 2.19
CA ILE A 99 -11.01 -6.25 3.66
C ILE A 99 -10.99 -7.66 4.23
N LEU A 100 -11.82 -8.56 3.69
CA LEU A 100 -11.84 -9.96 4.11
C LEU A 100 -10.53 -10.68 3.79
N VAL A 101 -9.99 -10.51 2.58
CA VAL A 101 -8.70 -11.07 2.19
C VAL A 101 -7.58 -10.56 3.09
N LEU A 102 -7.51 -9.24 3.29
CA LEU A 102 -6.51 -8.62 4.17
C LEU A 102 -6.63 -9.14 5.60
N THR A 103 -7.84 -9.32 6.11
CA THR A 103 -8.09 -9.89 7.44
C THR A 103 -7.38 -11.23 7.63
N PHE A 104 -7.63 -12.18 6.74
CA PHE A 104 -7.02 -13.51 6.86
C PHE A 104 -5.50 -13.46 6.71
N VAL A 105 -5.00 -12.64 5.78
CA VAL A 105 -3.55 -12.41 5.64
C VAL A 105 -2.94 -11.86 6.94
N ILE A 106 -3.58 -10.90 7.60
CA ILE A 106 -3.09 -10.30 8.85
C ILE A 106 -3.17 -11.30 10.02
N LEU A 107 -4.26 -12.05 10.14
CA LEU A 107 -4.43 -13.08 11.17
C LEU A 107 -3.39 -14.20 11.03
N GLU A 108 -3.01 -14.54 9.80
CA GLU A 108 -1.93 -15.48 9.48
C GLU A 108 -0.56 -14.78 9.42
N ARG A 109 -0.33 -13.80 10.31
CA ARG A 109 0.98 -13.14 10.51
C ARG A 109 1.57 -12.52 9.22
N LYS A 110 0.72 -11.93 8.38
CA LYS A 110 1.07 -11.25 7.11
C LYS A 110 1.58 -12.18 6.00
N SER A 111 1.39 -13.48 6.12
CA SER A 111 1.85 -14.45 5.11
C SER A 111 0.97 -15.69 5.10
N ILE A 112 0.30 -15.95 3.98
CA ILE A 112 -0.62 -17.08 3.86
C ILE A 112 -0.53 -17.71 2.47
N GLU A 113 -0.57 -19.04 2.40
CA GLU A 113 -0.63 -19.76 1.13
C GLU A 113 -1.99 -19.59 0.46
N VAL A 114 -2.00 -19.50 -0.88
CA VAL A 114 -3.24 -19.30 -1.66
C VAL A 114 -4.30 -20.38 -1.36
N PRO A 115 -3.98 -21.69 -1.32
CA PRO A 115 -4.98 -22.72 -0.99
C PRO A 115 -5.54 -22.57 0.43
N ARG A 116 -4.71 -22.18 1.40
CA ARG A 116 -5.15 -21.95 2.78
C ARG A 116 -6.03 -20.70 2.89
N LEU A 117 -5.70 -19.64 2.17
CA LEU A 117 -6.52 -18.43 2.10
C LEU A 117 -7.90 -18.74 1.48
N TRP A 118 -7.93 -19.48 0.38
CA TRP A 118 -9.16 -19.94 -0.24
C TRP A 118 -9.99 -20.79 0.74
N PHE A 119 -9.35 -21.73 1.45
CA PHE A 119 -10.01 -22.59 2.43
C PHE A 119 -10.77 -21.80 3.50
N PHE A 120 -10.22 -20.69 3.99
CA PHE A 120 -10.91 -19.83 4.97
C PHE A 120 -12.02 -18.99 4.34
N ILE A 121 -11.78 -18.44 3.15
CA ILE A 121 -12.66 -17.47 2.52
C ILE A 121 -13.88 -18.11 1.87
N GLN A 122 -13.76 -19.31 1.30
CA GLN A 122 -14.86 -19.99 0.60
C GLN A 122 -16.13 -20.12 1.47
N ARG A 123 -15.97 -20.25 2.79
CA ARG A 123 -17.09 -20.40 3.74
C ARG A 123 -17.86 -19.10 4.00
N THR A 124 -17.34 -17.96 3.54
CA THR A 124 -17.96 -16.65 3.75
C THR A 124 -19.01 -16.30 2.71
N GLY A 125 -19.04 -17.01 1.57
CA GLY A 125 -19.95 -16.72 0.45
C GLY A 125 -19.64 -15.42 -0.30
N VAL A 126 -18.51 -14.76 0.01
CA VAL A 126 -18.11 -13.48 -0.61
C VAL A 126 -17.56 -13.66 -2.04
N PHE A 127 -17.09 -14.86 -2.36
CA PHE A 127 -16.63 -15.26 -3.69
C PHE A 127 -17.52 -16.37 -4.24
N GLU A 128 -17.82 -16.31 -5.54
CA GLU A 128 -18.71 -17.25 -6.21
C GLU A 128 -18.02 -18.60 -6.49
N SER A 129 -16.71 -18.56 -6.73
CA SER A 129 -15.89 -19.73 -7.07
C SER A 129 -14.41 -19.49 -6.76
N GLU A 130 -13.60 -20.55 -6.87
CA GLU A 130 -12.14 -20.43 -6.76
C GLU A 130 -11.54 -19.61 -7.92
N ASP A 131 -12.18 -19.64 -9.09
CA ASP A 131 -11.80 -18.84 -10.25
C ASP A 131 -12.05 -17.34 -10.01
N ASP A 132 -13.22 -16.97 -9.48
CA ASP A 132 -13.57 -15.59 -9.06
C ASP A 132 -12.56 -15.07 -8.01
N PHE A 133 -12.23 -15.91 -7.03
CA PHE A 133 -11.21 -15.59 -6.03
C PHE A 133 -9.82 -15.38 -6.67
N THR A 134 -9.42 -16.23 -7.60
CA THR A 134 -8.11 -16.14 -8.27
C THR A 134 -8.01 -14.88 -9.15
N GLU A 135 -9.08 -14.56 -9.88
CA GLU A 135 -9.16 -13.32 -10.67
C GLU A 135 -9.06 -12.08 -9.76
N PHE A 136 -9.81 -12.07 -8.66
CA PHE A 136 -9.76 -11.01 -7.66
C PHE A 136 -8.34 -10.83 -7.09
N LEU A 137 -7.66 -11.92 -6.70
CA LEU A 137 -6.27 -11.87 -6.24
C LEU A 137 -5.34 -11.23 -7.29
N GLY A 138 -5.54 -11.54 -8.57
CA GLY A 138 -4.83 -10.92 -9.68
C GLY A 138 -5.07 -9.42 -9.79
N GLN A 139 -6.33 -8.98 -9.64
CA GLN A 139 -6.71 -7.56 -9.64
C GLN A 139 -6.05 -6.80 -8.48
N VAL A 140 -6.22 -7.25 -7.23
CA VAL A 140 -5.69 -6.54 -6.06
C VAL A 140 -4.16 -6.60 -5.98
N LYS A 141 -3.53 -7.64 -6.55
CA LYS A 141 -2.09 -7.67 -6.78
C LYS A 141 -1.65 -6.57 -7.75
N ARG A 142 -2.32 -6.41 -8.89
CA ARG A 142 -2.02 -5.33 -9.87
C ARG A 142 -2.19 -3.95 -9.25
N GLN A 143 -3.19 -3.78 -8.40
CA GLN A 143 -3.44 -2.54 -7.67
C GLN A 143 -2.42 -2.28 -6.54
N GLY A 144 -1.62 -3.28 -6.16
CA GLY A 144 -0.54 -3.15 -5.17
C GLY A 144 -0.94 -3.46 -3.72
N TYR A 145 -2.17 -3.91 -3.47
CA TYR A 145 -2.61 -4.28 -2.11
C TYR A 145 -2.02 -5.60 -1.64
N LEU A 146 -1.78 -6.54 -2.57
CA LEU A 146 -1.17 -7.84 -2.28
C LEU A 146 0.10 -8.04 -3.11
N SER A 147 1.02 -8.81 -2.56
CA SER A 147 2.16 -9.40 -3.26
C SER A 147 2.03 -10.91 -3.23
N ILE A 148 2.18 -11.54 -4.40
CA ILE A 148 2.05 -12.99 -4.58
C ILE A 148 3.39 -13.50 -5.10
N ALA A 149 4.06 -14.33 -4.29
CA ALA A 149 5.35 -14.92 -4.60
C ALA A 149 5.20 -16.44 -4.80
N LYS A 150 5.92 -16.98 -5.79
CA LYS A 150 6.04 -18.43 -5.95
C LYS A 150 7.04 -18.96 -4.92
N VAL A 151 6.65 -20.01 -4.21
CA VAL A 151 7.49 -20.80 -3.30
C VAL A 151 7.56 -22.25 -3.81
N GLU A 152 8.36 -23.10 -3.17
CA GLU A 152 8.58 -24.49 -3.61
C GLU A 152 7.27 -25.26 -3.79
N GLU A 153 6.32 -25.10 -2.86
CA GLU A 153 5.04 -25.82 -2.84
C GLU A 153 3.83 -24.93 -3.21
N GLY A 154 4.03 -23.87 -4.01
CA GLY A 154 2.91 -23.10 -4.57
C GLY A 154 3.09 -21.59 -4.52
N HIS A 155 2.06 -20.88 -4.07
CA HIS A 155 2.04 -19.41 -4.01
C HIS A 155 1.69 -18.91 -2.61
N VAL A 156 2.44 -17.91 -2.15
CA VAL A 156 2.20 -17.23 -0.88
C VAL A 156 1.77 -15.80 -1.15
N VAL A 157 0.71 -15.39 -0.45
CA VAL A 157 0.16 -14.05 -0.44
C VAL A 157 0.69 -13.30 0.78
N THR A 158 1.16 -12.09 0.55
CA THR A 158 1.60 -11.14 1.59
C THR A 158 1.06 -9.74 1.27
N PRO A 159 1.02 -8.80 2.24
CA PRO A 159 0.65 -7.41 1.95
C PRO A 159 1.60 -6.75 0.95
N GLY A 160 1.06 -6.04 -0.04
CA GLY A 160 1.83 -5.24 -1.00
C GLY A 160 2.06 -3.80 -0.54
N TRP A 161 2.83 -3.01 -1.28
CA TRP A 161 3.13 -1.61 -0.93
C TRP A 161 1.90 -0.76 -0.61
N ARG A 162 0.79 -0.93 -1.37
CA ARG A 162 -0.41 -0.10 -1.23
C ARG A 162 -1.19 -0.42 0.04
N TYR A 163 -1.07 -1.64 0.57
CA TYR A 163 -1.58 -1.97 1.90
C TYR A 163 -0.95 -1.06 2.97
N TYR A 164 0.36 -0.83 2.92
CA TYR A 164 1.04 0.04 3.87
C TYR A 164 0.73 1.53 3.64
N CYS A 165 0.21 1.89 2.46
CA CYS A 165 -0.34 3.22 2.23
C CYS A 165 -1.70 3.40 2.90
N ASP A 166 -2.64 2.50 2.58
CA ASP A 166 -4.06 2.71 2.85
C ASP A 166 -4.53 2.04 4.16
N PHE A 167 -3.83 0.98 4.59
CA PHE A 167 -4.23 0.07 5.68
C PHE A 167 -3.12 -0.19 6.72
N HIS A 168 -2.14 0.71 6.86
CA HIS A 168 -0.98 0.52 7.76
C HIS A 168 -1.32 0.12 9.22
N SER A 169 -2.47 0.59 9.71
CA SER A 169 -2.98 0.41 11.07
C SER A 169 -4.26 -0.41 11.08
N PHE A 170 -4.51 -1.21 10.03
CA PHE A 170 -5.70 -2.03 9.93
C PHE A 170 -5.69 -3.09 11.03
N ASP A 171 -6.69 -3.01 11.92
CA ASP A 171 -6.96 -4.01 12.95
C ASP A 171 -8.23 -4.77 12.55
N PRO A 172 -8.10 -6.03 12.10
CA PRO A 172 -9.27 -6.83 11.76
C PRO A 172 -10.24 -6.98 12.91
N LYS A 173 -9.76 -7.09 14.16
CA LYS A 173 -10.64 -7.28 15.32
C LYS A 173 -11.51 -6.05 15.54
N GLY A 174 -10.91 -4.86 15.60
CA GLY A 174 -11.64 -3.60 15.73
C GLY A 174 -12.62 -3.36 14.58
N TYR A 175 -12.23 -3.71 13.34
CA TYR A 175 -13.10 -3.59 12.17
C TYR A 175 -14.39 -4.40 12.32
N PHE A 176 -14.29 -5.70 12.61
CA PHE A 176 -15.49 -6.55 12.72
C PHE A 176 -16.31 -6.27 13.97
N GLN A 177 -15.70 -5.85 15.08
CA GLN A 177 -16.45 -5.43 16.27
C GLN A 177 -17.31 -4.18 16.02
N SER A 178 -16.80 -3.23 15.23
CA SER A 178 -17.49 -1.96 14.94
C SER A 178 -18.56 -2.08 13.86
N ASN A 179 -18.52 -3.15 13.06
CA ASN A 179 -19.43 -3.40 11.93
C ASN A 179 -20.29 -4.66 12.12
N ALA A 180 -20.41 -5.18 13.35
CA ALA A 180 -21.22 -6.37 13.67
C ALA A 180 -22.73 -6.08 13.80
N HIS A 181 -23.26 -5.10 13.08
CA HIS A 181 -24.67 -4.72 13.09
C HIS A 181 -25.45 -5.35 11.96
#